data_AF-A0A139AE94-F1
#
_entry.id   AF-A0A139AE94-F1
#
_cell.length_a   1.000
_cell.length_b   1.000
_cell.length_c   1.000
_cell.angle_alpha   90.00
_cell.angle_beta   90.00
_cell.angle_gamma   90.00
#
_symmetry.space_group_name_H-M   'P 1'
#
loop_
_entity.id
_entity.type
_entity.pdbx_description
1 polymer ?
#
loop_
_entity_poly.entity_id
_entity_poly.type
_entity_poly.pdbx_seq_one_letter_code
_entity_poly.pdbx_strand_id
1 'polypeptide(L)'
;MSWLSRGASSSSSKEVLDLVLKYVHENEVMVFSKSYCPIRSDGQVADIDPVDCSWGLRVDALRIHIGLPLLAILSPAQTFLTAKYCNRAKSLLNRLGVKFRAVELDVDAQGSAMQSALRDLTRQSTVPNIFIRNRHVGGCDDIHAAEARGALKLILEGESDEVAKLFPLKL
;
A
#
# COMPACT_ATOMS: atom_id res chain seq x y z
N MET A 1 44.44 12.51 -1.70
CA MET A 1 43.26 13.25 -2.17
C MET A 1 42.03 12.66 -1.50
N SER A 2 41.51 13.42 -0.52
CA SER A 2 40.17 13.38 0.08
C SER A 2 39.40 12.05 0.13
N TRP A 3 39.39 11.46 1.32
CA TRP A 3 38.52 10.38 1.78
C TRP A 3 37.29 10.97 2.50
N LEU A 4 36.53 11.84 1.82
CA LEU A 4 35.35 12.50 2.39
C LEU A 4 34.17 12.47 1.42
N SER A 5 33.44 11.35 1.44
CA SER A 5 32.00 11.27 1.17
C SER A 5 31.54 9.84 1.49
N ARG A 6 30.50 9.54 2.27
CA ARG A 6 29.46 10.34 2.92
C ARG A 6 28.71 9.38 3.86
N GLY A 7 28.70 9.66 5.17
CA GLY A 7 27.83 9.01 6.15
C GLY A 7 26.37 9.50 6.06
N ALA A 8 25.80 9.58 4.86
CA ALA A 8 24.47 10.15 4.62
C ALA A 8 23.33 9.09 4.58
N SER A 9 23.64 7.80 4.60
CA SER A 9 22.63 6.73 4.38
C SER A 9 21.86 6.33 5.64
N SER A 10 22.39 6.55 6.85
CA SER A 10 21.73 6.13 8.09
C SER A 10 20.70 7.14 8.62
N SER A 11 20.95 8.46 8.48
CA SER A 11 20.03 9.50 8.97
C SER A 11 18.72 9.53 8.18
N SER A 12 18.81 9.53 6.85
CA SER A 12 17.63 9.58 5.98
C SER A 12 16.74 8.34 6.12
N SER A 13 17.33 7.15 6.27
CA SER A 13 16.56 5.91 6.48
C SER A 13 15.79 5.95 7.82
N LYS A 14 16.40 6.52 8.87
CA LYS A 14 15.76 6.69 10.18
C LYS A 14 14.63 7.72 10.13
N GLU A 15 14.84 8.85 9.47
CA GLU A 15 13.81 9.88 9.29
C GLU A 15 12.56 9.34 8.58
N VAL A 16 12.75 8.50 7.55
CA VAL A 16 11.64 7.86 6.83
C VAL A 16 10.92 6.82 7.71
N LEU A 17 11.66 6.03 8.48
CA LEU A 17 11.05 5.10 9.43
C LEU A 17 10.23 5.84 10.50
N ASP A 18 10.78 6.91 11.05
CA ASP A 18 10.09 7.77 12.03
C ASP A 18 8.82 8.38 11.43
N LEU A 19 8.84 8.77 10.15
CA LEU A 19 7.66 9.24 9.42
C LEU A 19 6.59 8.14 9.26
N VAL A 20 6.99 6.92 8.88
CA VAL A 20 6.08 5.77 8.77
C VAL A 20 5.43 5.48 10.12
N LEU A 21 6.23 5.42 11.19
CA LEU A 21 5.73 5.18 12.54
C LEU A 21 4.83 6.31 13.01
N LYS A 22 5.15 7.57 12.70
CA LYS A 22 4.27 8.71 12.97
C LYS A 22 2.90 8.52 12.33
N TYR A 23 2.83 8.18 11.04
CA TYR A 23 1.55 7.92 10.38
C TYR A 23 0.76 6.78 11.01
N VAL A 24 1.44 5.70 11.39
CA VAL A 24 0.81 4.56 12.06
C VAL A 24 0.26 4.95 13.44
N HIS A 25 0.97 5.79 14.19
CA HIS A 25 0.58 6.19 15.54
C HIS A 25 -0.50 7.29 15.58
N GLU A 26 -0.52 8.19 14.60
CA GLU A 26 -1.50 9.28 14.53
C GLU A 26 -2.85 8.85 13.95
N ASN A 27 -2.93 7.65 13.36
CA ASN A 27 -4.14 7.17 12.70
C ASN A 27 -4.57 5.81 13.25
N GLU A 28 -5.82 5.71 13.68
CA GLU A 28 -6.38 4.44 14.17
C GLU A 28 -6.34 3.34 13.11
N VAL A 29 -6.58 3.70 11.84
CA VAL A 29 -6.40 2.82 10.69
C VAL A 29 -5.54 3.52 9.65
N MET A 30 -4.38 2.93 9.35
CA MET A 30 -3.40 3.45 8.41
C MET A 30 -3.20 2.46 7.26
N VAL A 31 -3.37 2.93 6.03
CA VAL A 31 -3.26 2.14 4.80
C VAL A 31 -2.14 2.69 3.92
N PHE A 32 -1.02 1.97 3.84
CA PHE A 32 -0.01 2.25 2.82
C PHE A 32 -0.41 1.55 1.53
N SER A 33 -0.60 2.34 0.47
CA SER A 33 -1.27 1.92 -0.74
C SER A 33 -0.50 2.34 -1.99
N LYS A 34 -1.01 1.96 -3.17
CA LYS A 34 -0.64 2.55 -4.45
C LYS A 34 -1.91 2.80 -5.25
N SER A 35 -1.91 3.91 -5.97
CA SER A 35 -3.09 4.49 -6.59
C SER A 35 -3.51 3.79 -7.88
N TYR A 36 -2.61 3.02 -8.53
CA TYR A 36 -2.59 2.88 -9.99
C TYR A 36 -3.96 2.70 -10.66
N CYS A 37 -4.51 3.82 -11.11
CA CYS A 37 -5.49 3.95 -12.19
C CYS A 37 -4.69 4.38 -13.44
N PRO A 38 -4.91 3.79 -14.62
CA PRO A 38 -4.25 4.29 -15.81
C PRO A 38 -4.68 5.75 -16.07
N ILE A 39 -3.71 6.66 -16.21
CA ILE A 39 -3.96 8.00 -16.77
C ILE A 39 -4.63 7.78 -18.14
N ARG A 40 -5.82 8.33 -18.33
CA ARG A 40 -6.46 8.36 -19.66
C ARG A 40 -5.55 9.15 -20.59
N SER A 41 -5.55 8.85 -21.88
CA SER A 41 -4.71 9.53 -22.89
C SER A 41 -4.90 11.06 -22.96
N ASP A 42 -5.91 11.60 -22.28
CA ASP A 42 -6.23 13.02 -22.13
C ASP A 42 -5.54 13.70 -20.92
N GLY A 43 -4.75 12.96 -20.13
CA GLY A 43 -4.01 13.51 -18.99
C GLY A 43 -4.85 13.78 -17.74
N GLN A 44 -6.10 13.32 -17.69
CA GLN A 44 -6.95 13.45 -16.50
C GLN A 44 -6.94 12.19 -15.63
N VAL A 45 -7.01 12.40 -14.31
CA VAL A 45 -7.25 11.33 -13.33
C VAL A 45 -8.72 10.92 -13.49
N ALA A 46 -8.98 9.67 -13.88
CA ALA A 46 -10.35 9.20 -14.01
C ALA A 46 -11.03 9.29 -12.63
N ASP A 47 -12.20 9.92 -12.56
CA ASP A 47 -13.11 9.82 -11.44
C ASP A 47 -13.46 8.34 -11.25
N ILE A 48 -12.87 7.69 -10.25
CA ILE A 48 -13.11 6.27 -9.99
C ILE A 48 -14.34 6.16 -9.09
N ASP A 49 -15.49 5.90 -9.71
CA ASP A 49 -16.57 5.20 -9.04
C ASP A 49 -16.12 3.76 -8.72
N PRO A 50 -16.25 3.29 -7.46
CA PRO A 50 -15.67 2.02 -7.00
C PRO A 50 -16.28 0.74 -7.62
N VAL A 51 -17.24 0.85 -8.56
CA VAL A 51 -18.01 -0.30 -9.06
C VAL A 51 -17.58 -0.76 -10.46
N ASP A 52 -16.78 -0.01 -11.22
CA ASP A 52 -16.49 -0.35 -12.63
C ASP A 52 -15.02 -0.76 -12.90
N CYS A 53 -14.49 -1.65 -12.07
CA CYS A 53 -13.18 -2.28 -12.28
C CYS A 53 -13.28 -3.48 -13.26
N SER A 54 -14.05 -3.32 -14.33
CA SER A 54 -14.21 -4.28 -15.43
C SER A 54 -13.63 -3.75 -16.74
N TRP A 55 -12.42 -3.18 -16.71
CA TRP A 55 -11.68 -2.91 -17.95
C TRP A 55 -10.74 -4.09 -18.21
N GLY A 56 -11.27 -4.99 -19.03
CA GLY A 56 -10.57 -6.13 -19.58
C GLY A 56 -9.38 -5.72 -20.45
N LEU A 57 -8.45 -6.65 -20.59
CA LEU A 57 -7.40 -6.60 -21.60
C LEU A 57 -7.99 -6.21 -22.95
N ARG A 58 -7.59 -5.06 -23.48
CA ARG A 58 -7.39 -4.89 -24.92
C ARG A 58 -5.90 -4.66 -25.13
N VAL A 59 -5.20 -5.77 -25.35
CA VAL A 59 -3.84 -5.79 -25.88
C VAL A 59 -3.91 -5.44 -27.37
N ASP A 60 -4.18 -4.19 -27.73
CA ASP A 60 -4.01 -3.75 -29.12
C ASP A 60 -3.62 -2.28 -29.19
N ALA A 61 -2.56 -2.04 -29.97
CA ALA A 61 -2.07 -0.76 -30.49
C ALA A 61 -1.36 0.20 -29.51
N LEU A 62 -0.02 0.14 -29.47
CA LEU A 62 0.81 1.02 -30.30
C LEU A 62 2.30 0.67 -30.14
N ARG A 63 2.92 0.34 -31.27
CA ARG A 63 4.36 0.09 -31.41
C ARG A 63 5.06 1.46 -31.48
N ILE A 64 5.63 1.93 -30.36
CA ILE A 64 6.45 3.14 -30.36
C ILE A 64 7.93 2.75 -30.27
N HIS A 65 8.65 2.94 -31.37
CA HIS A 65 10.11 2.99 -31.44
C HIS A 65 10.59 4.33 -30.89
N ILE A 66 10.94 4.42 -29.61
CA ILE A 66 11.89 5.44 -29.15
C ILE A 66 12.71 4.88 -27.99
N GLY A 67 14.04 4.94 -28.12
CA GLY A 67 14.99 4.39 -27.18
C GLY A 67 14.89 5.05 -25.80
N LEU A 68 14.23 4.38 -24.87
CA LEU A 68 14.34 4.62 -23.44
C LEU A 68 15.28 3.59 -22.79
N PRO A 69 16.04 3.98 -21.76
CA PRO A 69 16.92 3.06 -21.04
C PRO A 69 16.09 1.98 -20.32
N LEU A 70 16.62 0.76 -20.36
CA LEU A 70 16.02 -0.55 -20.05
C LEU A 70 15.45 -0.75 -18.62
N LEU A 71 15.21 0.29 -17.81
CA LEU A 71 15.08 0.14 -16.35
C LEU A 71 13.69 0.38 -15.75
N ALA A 72 12.60 0.42 -16.53
CA ALA A 72 11.26 0.59 -15.94
C ALA A 72 10.09 -0.07 -16.69
N ILE A 73 10.27 -1.23 -17.32
CA ILE A 73 9.11 -2.05 -17.72
C ILE A 73 8.78 -3.00 -16.58
N LEU A 74 8.13 -2.49 -15.52
CA LEU A 74 7.31 -3.38 -14.71
C LEU A 74 6.21 -3.92 -15.65
N SER A 75 6.06 -5.24 -15.73
CA SER A 75 5.03 -5.87 -16.54
C SER A 75 3.67 -5.21 -16.27
N PRO A 76 2.91 -4.78 -17.29
CA PRO A 76 1.57 -4.20 -17.11
C PRO A 76 0.65 -5.02 -16.18
N ALA A 77 0.88 -6.34 -16.11
CA ALA A 77 0.18 -7.24 -15.19
C ALA A 77 0.47 -6.96 -13.70
N GLN A 78 1.71 -6.63 -13.34
CA GLN A 78 2.11 -6.38 -11.95
C GLN A 78 1.46 -5.10 -11.41
N THR A 79 1.47 -4.03 -12.21
CA THR A 79 0.87 -2.74 -11.87
C THR A 79 -0.64 -2.87 -11.68
N PHE A 80 -1.33 -3.57 -12.59
CA PHE A 80 -2.78 -3.76 -12.54
C PHE A 80 -3.25 -4.57 -11.31
N LEU A 81 -2.51 -5.60 -10.90
CA LEU A 81 -2.87 -6.40 -9.74
C LEU A 81 -2.74 -5.61 -8.44
N THR A 82 -1.69 -4.80 -8.28
CA THR A 82 -1.48 -4.01 -7.04
C THR A 82 -2.58 -2.98 -6.78
N ALA A 83 -3.08 -2.32 -7.84
CA ALA A 83 -4.21 -1.40 -7.75
C ALA A 83 -5.49 -2.09 -7.27
N LYS A 84 -5.77 -3.29 -7.78
CA LYS A 84 -6.97 -4.06 -7.41
C LYS A 84 -7.00 -4.39 -5.92
N TYR A 85 -5.90 -4.87 -5.35
CA TYR A 85 -5.85 -5.20 -3.92
C TYR A 85 -5.98 -3.96 -3.03
N CYS A 86 -5.34 -2.84 -3.42
CA CYS A 86 -5.46 -1.58 -2.72
C CYS A 86 -6.91 -1.06 -2.70
N ASN A 87 -7.57 -1.04 -3.86
CA ASN A 87 -8.96 -0.58 -3.97
C ASN A 87 -9.94 -1.50 -3.26
N ARG A 88 -9.74 -2.82 -3.32
CA ARG A 88 -10.55 -3.78 -2.56
C ARG A 88 -10.43 -3.57 -1.05
N ALA A 89 -9.22 -3.33 -0.54
CA ALA A 89 -9.01 -3.07 0.88
C ALA A 89 -9.68 -1.77 1.33
N LYS A 90 -9.47 -0.66 0.61
CA LYS A 90 -10.13 0.62 0.88
C LYS A 90 -11.65 0.50 0.81
N SER A 91 -12.17 -0.23 -0.17
CA SER A 91 -13.60 -0.47 -0.34
C SER A 91 -14.18 -1.26 0.83
N LEU A 92 -13.49 -2.27 1.34
CA LEU A 92 -13.93 -2.99 2.53
C LEU A 92 -14.04 -2.05 3.74
N LEU A 93 -13.01 -1.25 4.01
CA LEU A 93 -13.02 -0.29 5.12
C LEU A 93 -14.13 0.76 4.97
N ASN A 94 -14.34 1.29 3.76
CA ASN A 94 -15.43 2.21 3.45
C ASN A 94 -16.81 1.56 3.68
N ARG A 95 -17.03 0.32 3.22
CA ARG A 95 -18.29 -0.42 3.45
C ARG A 95 -18.58 -0.62 4.92
N LEU A 96 -17.54 -0.82 5.74
CA LEU A 96 -17.66 -0.97 7.19
C LEU A 96 -17.81 0.38 7.93
N GLY A 97 -17.79 1.51 7.21
CA GLY A 97 -17.89 2.84 7.82
C GLY A 97 -16.66 3.25 8.64
N VAL A 98 -15.53 2.57 8.42
CA VAL A 98 -14.29 2.81 9.16
C VAL A 98 -13.55 3.98 8.55
N LYS A 99 -13.21 4.97 9.38
CA LYS A 99 -12.33 6.07 8.97
C LYS A 99 -10.89 5.56 8.90
N PHE A 100 -10.20 5.81 7.80
CA PHE A 100 -8.79 5.47 7.63
C PHE A 100 -8.03 6.58 6.92
N ARG A 101 -6.72 6.63 7.17
CA ARG A 101 -5.77 7.42 6.38
C ARG A 101 -5.10 6.52 5.36
N ALA A 102 -5.00 6.98 4.12
CA ALA A 102 -4.21 6.33 3.08
C ALA A 102 -3.02 7.20 2.68
N VAL A 103 -1.86 6.56 2.47
CA VAL A 103 -0.70 7.17 1.82
C VAL A 103 -0.42 6.37 0.56
N GLU A 104 -0.44 7.06 -0.57
CA GLU A 104 -0.20 6.50 -1.90
C GLU A 104 1.29 6.55 -2.22
N LEU A 105 1.98 5.41 -2.07
CA LEU A 105 3.43 5.30 -2.17
C LEU A 105 3.97 5.52 -3.59
N ASP A 106 3.11 5.49 -4.61
CA ASP A 106 3.46 5.73 -6.00
C ASP A 106 3.50 7.22 -6.37
N VAL A 107 2.84 8.08 -5.59
CA VAL A 107 2.79 9.54 -5.83
C VAL A 107 3.54 10.35 -4.76
N ASP A 108 3.81 9.74 -3.60
CA ASP A 108 4.58 10.38 -2.54
C ASP A 108 6.09 10.41 -2.89
N ALA A 109 6.74 11.56 -2.70
CA ALA A 109 8.16 11.74 -2.99
C ALA A 109 9.07 10.82 -2.15
N GLN A 110 8.64 10.45 -0.93
CA GLN A 110 9.32 9.50 -0.05
C GLN A 110 8.77 8.07 -0.20
N GLY A 111 7.84 7.83 -1.13
CA GLY A 111 7.09 6.59 -1.26
C GLY A 111 7.96 5.34 -1.42
N SER A 112 9.01 5.39 -2.25
CA SER A 112 9.95 4.27 -2.41
C SER A 112 10.77 3.98 -1.15
N ALA A 113 11.14 5.03 -0.40
CA ALA A 113 11.86 4.89 0.85
C ALA A 113 10.94 4.34 1.94
N MET A 114 9.71 4.84 2.04
CA MET A 114 8.67 4.32 2.92
C MET A 114 8.36 2.85 2.62
N GLN A 115 8.25 2.45 1.35
CA GLN A 115 8.05 1.04 0.99
C GLN A 115 9.20 0.14 1.47
N SER A 116 10.43 0.65 1.44
CA SER A 116 11.59 -0.08 1.96
C SER A 116 11.56 -0.17 3.49
N ALA A 117 11.26 0.93 4.18
CA ALA A 117 11.10 0.93 5.64
C ALA A 117 9.96 0.00 6.10
N LEU A 118 8.83 0.00 5.39
CA LEU A 118 7.70 -0.91 5.64
C LEU A 118 8.10 -2.37 5.50
N ARG A 119 8.86 -2.72 4.45
CA ARG A 119 9.36 -4.09 4.27
C ARG A 119 10.29 -4.49 5.42
N ASP A 120 11.12 -3.59 5.89
CA ASP A 120 12.04 -3.89 6.98
C ASP A 120 11.29 -4.03 8.32
N LEU A 121 10.27 -3.20 8.55
CA LEU A 121 9.41 -3.21 9.75
C LEU A 121 8.46 -4.42 9.81
N THR A 122 7.85 -4.79 8.69
CA THR A 122 6.73 -5.75 8.64
C THR A 122 7.05 -7.05 7.92
N ARG A 123 8.23 -7.14 7.29
CA ARG A 123 8.60 -8.19 6.33
C ARG A 123 7.71 -8.28 5.08
N GLN A 124 6.74 -7.39 4.93
CA GLN A 124 5.85 -7.32 3.78
C GLN A 124 6.35 -6.31 2.74
N SER A 125 6.67 -6.78 1.53
CA SER A 125 7.13 -5.94 0.42
C SER A 125 5.98 -5.40 -0.46
N THR A 126 4.78 -5.93 -0.30
CA THR A 126 3.60 -5.64 -1.12
C THR A 126 2.67 -4.62 -0.47
N VAL A 127 1.94 -3.90 -1.32
CA VAL A 127 0.79 -3.06 -0.93
C VAL A 127 -0.52 -3.81 -1.26
N PRO A 128 -1.63 -3.53 -0.55
CA PRO A 128 -1.71 -2.62 0.60
C PRO A 128 -0.99 -3.19 1.83
N ASN A 129 -0.39 -2.32 2.65
CA ASN A 129 0.19 -2.67 3.95
C ASN A 129 -0.57 -1.89 5.03
N ILE A 130 -1.29 -2.61 5.89
CA ILE A 130 -2.37 -2.07 6.70
C ILE A 130 -2.05 -2.21 8.18
N PHE A 131 -2.22 -1.11 8.90
CA PHE A 131 -2.10 -1.04 10.35
C PHE A 131 -3.42 -0.63 10.97
N ILE A 132 -3.77 -1.24 12.10
CA ILE A 132 -4.91 -0.87 12.94
C ILE A 132 -4.43 -0.78 14.38
N ARG A 133 -4.68 0.36 15.04
CA ARG A 133 -4.23 0.65 16.42
C ARG A 133 -2.76 0.29 16.65
N ASN A 134 -1.88 0.81 15.80
CA ASN A 134 -0.43 0.61 15.87
C ASN A 134 0.03 -0.85 15.65
N ARG A 135 -0.85 -1.75 15.22
CA ARG A 135 -0.52 -3.16 14.93
C ARG A 135 -0.57 -3.41 13.43
N HIS A 136 0.44 -4.11 12.92
CA HIS A 136 0.44 -4.58 11.54
C HIS A 136 -0.59 -5.70 11.38
N VAL A 137 -1.54 -5.51 10.47
CA VAL A 137 -2.61 -6.48 10.18
C VAL A 137 -2.33 -7.29 8.92
N GLY A 138 -1.59 -6.72 7.97
CA GLY A 138 -1.21 -7.38 6.71
C GLY A 138 -1.75 -6.65 5.48
N GLY A 139 -2.14 -7.40 4.46
CA GLY A 139 -2.65 -6.89 3.20
C GLY A 139 -4.16 -7.03 3.01
N CYS A 140 -4.58 -6.97 1.75
CA CYS A 140 -6.00 -7.03 1.37
C CYS A 140 -6.64 -8.36 1.80
N ASP A 141 -5.96 -9.48 1.56
CA ASP A 141 -6.50 -10.80 1.86
C ASP A 141 -6.60 -11.02 3.38
N ASP A 142 -5.65 -10.50 4.15
CA ASP A 142 -5.66 -10.60 5.62
C ASP A 142 -6.86 -9.88 6.24
N ILE A 143 -7.16 -8.65 5.81
CA ILE A 143 -8.31 -7.92 6.35
C ILE A 143 -9.65 -8.53 5.90
N HIS A 144 -9.73 -9.12 4.70
CA HIS A 144 -10.93 -9.84 4.27
C HIS A 144 -11.10 -11.16 5.03
N ALA A 145 -10.00 -11.89 5.29
CA ALA A 145 -10.03 -13.09 6.10
C ALA A 145 -10.42 -12.78 7.56
N ALA A 146 -9.93 -11.67 8.11
CA ALA A 146 -10.30 -11.20 9.44
C ALA A 146 -11.77 -10.78 9.51
N GLU A 147 -12.29 -10.11 8.47
CA GLU A 147 -13.71 -9.75 8.39
C GLU A 147 -14.60 -10.98 8.32
N ALA A 148 -14.27 -11.95 7.45
CA ALA A 148 -15.06 -13.17 7.28
C ALA A 148 -15.13 -14.02 8.56
N ARG A 149 -14.15 -13.85 9.47
CA ARG A 149 -14.09 -14.52 10.78
C ARG A 149 -14.68 -13.69 11.91
N GLY A 150 -15.18 -12.47 11.63
CA GLY A 150 -15.62 -11.51 12.65
C GLY A 150 -14.49 -10.87 13.46
N ALA A 151 -13.23 -11.25 13.23
CA ALA A 151 -12.07 -10.76 13.95
C ALA A 151 -11.73 -9.31 13.63
N LEU A 152 -12.00 -8.84 12.40
CA LEU A 152 -11.69 -7.46 12.01
C LEU A 152 -12.43 -6.44 12.88
N LYS A 153 -13.69 -6.74 13.26
CA LYS A 153 -14.47 -5.89 14.15
C LYS A 153 -13.82 -5.78 15.53
N LEU A 154 -13.40 -6.91 16.11
CA LEU A 154 -12.71 -6.93 17.41
C LEU A 154 -11.38 -6.15 17.36
N ILE A 155 -10.62 -6.26 16.27
CA ILE A 155 -9.41 -5.45 16.05
C ILE A 155 -9.74 -3.96 16.02
N LEU A 156 -10.85 -3.60 15.34
CA LEU A 156 -11.38 -2.25 15.23
C LEU A 156 -12.07 -1.73 16.50
N GLU A 157 -12.35 -2.57 17.48
CA GLU A 157 -12.85 -2.16 18.81
C GLU A 157 -11.76 -2.17 19.90
N GLY A 158 -10.59 -2.76 19.61
CA GLY A 158 -9.43 -2.79 20.50
C GLY A 158 -9.34 -4.05 21.36
N GLU A 159 -10.16 -5.06 21.08
CA GLU A 159 -10.22 -6.33 21.81
C GLU A 159 -9.17 -7.34 21.31
N SER A 160 -7.92 -6.90 21.30
CA SER A 160 -6.83 -7.60 20.59
C SER A 160 -6.41 -8.94 21.20
N ASP A 161 -6.73 -9.17 22.47
CA ASP A 161 -6.33 -10.40 23.19
C ASP A 161 -7.20 -11.60 22.80
N GLU A 162 -8.44 -11.36 22.36
CA GLU A 162 -9.29 -12.40 21.77
C GLU A 162 -8.93 -12.63 20.31
N VAL A 163 -8.59 -11.57 19.58
CA VAL A 163 -8.14 -11.65 18.19
C VAL A 163 -6.90 -12.52 18.04
N ALA A 164 -5.89 -12.38 18.91
CA ALA A 164 -4.66 -13.18 18.84
C ALA A 164 -4.93 -14.70 18.96
N LYS A 165 -6.03 -15.10 19.60
CA LYS A 165 -6.46 -16.50 19.69
C LYS A 165 -7.17 -16.98 18.43
N LEU A 166 -7.91 -16.09 17.76
CA LEU A 166 -8.67 -16.37 16.54
C LEU A 166 -7.84 -16.25 15.25
N PHE A 167 -6.76 -15.47 15.32
CA PHE A 167 -5.90 -15.14 14.19
C PHE A 167 -4.46 -14.94 14.70
N PRO A 168 -3.64 -16.00 14.83
CA PRO A 168 -2.21 -15.83 15.09
C PRO A 168 -1.59 -15.07 13.91
N LEU A 169 -1.35 -13.77 14.12
CA LEU A 169 -0.68 -12.91 13.14
C LEU A 169 0.69 -13.52 12.83
N LYS A 170 1.00 -13.62 11.53
CA LYS A 170 2.32 -14.01 11.06
C LYS A 170 3.26 -12.83 11.34
N LEU A 171 3.97 -12.88 12.46
CA LEU A 171 5.13 -12.02 12.72
C LEU A 171 6.33 -12.48 11.88
#